data_AF-A0A8T5GVN2-F1
#
_entry.id   AF-A0A8T5GVN2-F1
#
_cell.length_a   1.000
_cell.length_b   1.000
_cell.length_c   1.000
_cell.angle_alpha   90.00
_cell.angle_beta   90.00
_cell.angle_gamma   90.00
#
_symmetry.space_group_name_H-M   'P 1'
#
loop_
_entity.id
_entity.type
_entity.pdbx_description
1 polymer ?
#
loop_
_entity_poly.entity_id
_entity_poly.type
_entity_poly.pdbx_seq_one_letter_code
_entity_poly.pdbx_strand_id
1 'polypeptide(L)'
;MRPNLRRAVSALSLVAVLFLSVQTPLLNIDFEATTPPSLSSSSDPGVSDVPTWRVGDKWVYAGTFDPTLLVTNTGVQATVGEIYGDTTMEVLEIKERAVDNMSVLAYTLKSSANFDKSGVSLEGFGGNVYITYTQTEYL
;
A
#
# COMPACT_ATOMS: atom_id res chain seq x y z
N MET A 1 -50.38 -58.30 41.08
CA MET A 1 -49.11 -57.67 41.54
C MET A 1 -49.35 -56.17 41.72
N ARG A 2 -49.36 -55.67 42.96
CA ARG A 2 -49.44 -54.22 43.22
C ARG A 2 -48.04 -53.61 43.02
N PRO A 3 -47.83 -52.64 42.13
CA PRO A 3 -46.52 -52.02 41.96
C PRO A 3 -46.15 -51.27 43.26
N ASN A 4 -44.90 -51.44 43.70
CA ASN A 4 -44.39 -50.83 44.92
C ASN A 4 -44.39 -49.31 44.78
N LEU A 5 -45.25 -48.63 45.56
CA LEU A 5 -45.49 -47.18 45.51
C LEU A 5 -44.20 -46.34 45.53
N ARG A 6 -43.17 -46.81 46.23
CA ARG A 6 -41.84 -46.16 46.29
C ARG A 6 -41.09 -46.15 44.95
N ARG A 7 -41.22 -47.20 44.12
CA ARG A 7 -40.62 -47.24 42.77
C ARG A 7 -41.39 -46.36 41.79
N ALA A 8 -42.71 -46.29 41.92
CA ALA A 8 -43.55 -45.43 41.08
C ALA A 8 -43.25 -43.95 41.32
N VAL A 9 -43.04 -43.53 42.58
CA VAL A 9 -42.68 -42.14 42.93
C VAL A 9 -41.29 -41.77 42.39
N SER A 10 -40.32 -42.67 42.48
CA SER A 10 -38.97 -42.44 41.94
C SER A 10 -38.97 -42.33 40.40
N ALA A 11 -39.74 -43.18 39.71
CA ALA A 11 -39.88 -43.12 38.26
C ALA A 11 -40.58 -41.84 37.79
N LEU A 12 -41.64 -41.42 38.48
CA LEU A 12 -42.34 -40.16 38.20
C LEU A 12 -41.44 -38.93 38.42
N SER A 13 -40.64 -38.94 39.48
CA SER A 13 -39.70 -37.84 39.76
C SER A 13 -38.63 -37.71 38.66
N LEU A 14 -38.12 -38.82 38.14
CA LEU A 14 -37.07 -38.81 37.12
C LEU A 14 -37.62 -38.33 35.76
N VAL A 15 -38.85 -38.72 35.43
CA VAL A 15 -39.57 -38.22 34.24
C VAL A 15 -39.85 -36.72 34.35
N ALA A 16 -40.25 -36.23 35.54
CA ALA A 16 -40.46 -34.80 35.75
C ALA A 16 -39.16 -33.99 35.55
N VAL A 17 -38.03 -34.47 36.09
CA VAL A 17 -36.71 -33.83 35.91
C VAL A 17 -36.30 -33.78 34.44
N LEU A 18 -36.59 -34.83 33.66
CA LEU A 18 -36.35 -34.87 32.23
C LEU A 18 -37.21 -33.86 31.44
N PHE A 19 -38.47 -33.65 31.84
CA PHE A 19 -39.33 -32.66 31.19
C PHE A 19 -38.94 -31.21 31.53
N LEU A 20 -38.41 -30.95 32.73
CA LEU A 20 -37.94 -29.62 33.11
C LEU A 20 -36.62 -29.23 32.42
N SER A 21 -35.74 -30.19 32.10
CA SER A 21 -34.44 -29.88 31.48
C SER A 21 -34.53 -29.45 30.00
N VAL A 22 -35.65 -29.72 29.33
CA VAL A 22 -35.85 -29.39 27.90
C VAL A 22 -36.46 -28.00 27.70
N GLN A 23 -36.82 -27.28 28.77
CA GLN A 23 -37.50 -25.97 28.69
C GLN A 23 -36.56 -24.77 28.49
N THR A 24 -35.26 -24.99 28.33
CA THR A 24 -34.27 -23.91 28.23
C THR A 24 -34.43 -22.94 27.04
N PRO A 25 -35.02 -23.29 25.87
CA PRO A 25 -35.14 -22.30 24.79
C PRO A 25 -36.42 -21.44 24.89
N LEU A 26 -37.29 -21.60 25.91
CA LEU A 26 -38.51 -20.79 26.02
C LEU A 26 -38.32 -19.49 26.84
N LEU A 27 -37.24 -19.37 27.63
CA LEU A 27 -36.97 -18.19 28.48
C LEU A 27 -35.89 -17.24 27.93
N ASN A 28 -35.20 -17.62 26.84
CA ASN A 28 -34.28 -16.75 26.11
C ASN A 28 -35.01 -16.04 24.96
N ILE A 29 -36.05 -15.27 25.28
CA ILE A 29 -36.55 -14.25 24.35
C ILE A 29 -35.56 -13.09 24.42
N ASP A 30 -34.48 -13.18 23.66
CA ASP A 30 -33.65 -12.03 23.34
C ASP A 30 -34.52 -11.07 22.51
N PHE A 31 -34.96 -9.97 23.13
CA PHE A 31 -35.50 -8.83 22.40
C PHE A 31 -34.36 -8.25 21.57
N GLU A 32 -34.19 -8.73 20.34
CA GLU A 32 -33.40 -8.05 19.35
C GLU A 32 -34.12 -6.73 19.06
N ALA A 33 -33.68 -5.66 19.73
CA ALA A 33 -34.10 -4.31 19.37
C ALA A 33 -33.64 -4.10 17.92
N THR A 34 -34.60 -4.13 16.99
CA THR A 34 -34.40 -3.71 15.61
C THR A 34 -33.93 -2.25 15.67
N THR A 35 -32.62 -2.06 15.73
CA THR A 35 -32.02 -0.78 15.41
C THR A 35 -32.33 -0.62 13.92
N PRO A 36 -33.13 0.38 13.51
CA PRO A 36 -33.33 0.60 12.08
C PRO A 36 -31.94 0.71 11.44
N PRO A 37 -31.72 0.11 10.26
CA PRO A 37 -30.43 0.27 9.59
C PRO A 37 -30.17 1.77 9.53
N SER A 38 -29.08 2.20 10.17
CA SER A 38 -28.54 3.52 9.91
C SER A 38 -28.31 3.55 8.41
N LEU A 39 -29.18 4.26 7.71
CA LEU A 39 -28.90 4.72 6.36
C LEU A 39 -27.63 5.55 6.51
N SER A 40 -26.47 4.92 6.35
CA SER A 40 -25.31 5.62 5.89
C SER A 40 -25.76 6.16 4.54
N SER A 41 -26.11 7.44 4.53
CA SER A 41 -26.07 8.20 3.31
C SER A 41 -24.68 7.93 2.74
N SER A 42 -24.62 7.11 1.70
CA SER A 42 -23.51 7.10 0.78
C SER A 42 -23.50 8.49 0.15
N SER A 43 -23.05 9.49 0.90
CA SER A 43 -22.38 10.62 0.27
C SER A 43 -21.25 9.96 -0.51
N ASP A 44 -21.40 9.94 -1.83
CA ASP A 44 -20.26 9.89 -2.72
C ASP A 44 -19.25 10.87 -2.14
N PRO A 45 -18.10 10.42 -1.60
CA PRO A 45 -17.17 11.29 -0.88
C PRO A 45 -16.56 12.37 -1.79
N GLY A 46 -16.99 12.45 -3.06
CA GLY A 46 -16.23 13.08 -4.11
C GLY A 46 -15.00 12.21 -4.27
N VAL A 47 -15.02 11.30 -5.23
CA VAL A 47 -13.80 10.65 -5.67
C VAL A 47 -12.87 11.74 -6.21
N SER A 48 -12.07 12.32 -5.33
CA SER A 48 -10.83 12.95 -5.73
C SER A 48 -9.99 11.78 -6.17
N ASP A 49 -9.93 11.54 -7.48
CA ASP A 49 -9.02 10.59 -8.11
C ASP A 49 -7.59 11.11 -7.88
N VAL A 50 -7.12 11.02 -6.63
CA VAL A 50 -5.72 11.20 -6.30
C VAL A 50 -5.05 9.95 -6.84
N PRO A 51 -4.11 10.10 -7.80
CA PRO A 51 -3.34 8.96 -8.28
C PRO A 51 -2.69 8.28 -7.08
N THR A 52 -3.13 7.06 -6.76
CA THR A 52 -2.54 6.26 -5.69
C THR A 52 -1.40 5.46 -6.27
N TRP A 53 -0.18 5.96 -6.09
CA TRP A 53 1.04 5.24 -6.42
C TRP A 53 1.13 3.95 -5.61
N ARG A 54 1.66 2.90 -6.24
CA ARG A 54 1.97 1.61 -5.62
C ARG A 54 3.46 1.34 -5.74
N VAL A 55 3.98 0.55 -4.81
CA VAL A 55 5.35 0.02 -4.94
C VAL A 55 5.46 -0.77 -6.24
N GLY A 56 6.49 -0.47 -7.03
CA GLY A 56 6.73 -1.04 -8.36
C GLY A 56 6.12 -0.24 -9.51
N ASP A 57 5.33 0.80 -9.24
CA ASP A 57 4.84 1.70 -10.31
C ASP A 57 6.04 2.38 -10.99
N LYS A 58 5.96 2.46 -12.32
CA LYS A 58 7.01 3.03 -13.17
C LYS A 58 6.45 4.03 -14.15
N TRP A 59 7.20 5.10 -14.36
CA TRP A 59 6.94 6.03 -15.45
C TRP A 59 8.25 6.44 -16.12
N VAL A 60 8.16 6.73 -17.40
CA VAL A 60 9.28 7.16 -18.24
C VAL A 60 8.99 8.57 -18.71
N TYR A 61 10.00 9.43 -18.65
CA TYR A 61 9.96 10.77 -19.23
C TYR A 61 11.26 11.08 -19.97
N ALA A 62 11.19 12.03 -20.90
CA ALA A 62 12.36 12.52 -21.60
C ALA A 62 13.32 13.20 -20.61
N GLY A 63 14.49 12.62 -20.42
CA GLY A 63 15.58 13.13 -19.61
C GLY A 63 16.59 13.90 -20.45
N THR A 64 17.19 14.89 -19.81
CA THR A 64 18.33 15.65 -20.34
C THR A 64 19.41 15.70 -19.28
N PHE A 65 20.66 15.47 -19.69
CA PHE A 65 21.82 15.54 -18.81
C PHE A 65 22.90 16.43 -19.44
N ASP A 66 23.37 17.42 -18.70
CA ASP A 66 24.50 18.25 -19.11
C ASP A 66 25.75 17.92 -18.26
N PRO A 67 26.70 17.12 -18.79
CA PRO A 67 27.94 16.78 -18.09
C PRO A 67 28.97 17.91 -18.09
N THR A 68 28.71 19.04 -18.77
CA THR A 68 29.75 20.05 -19.04
C THR A 68 30.46 20.49 -17.76
N LEU A 69 29.71 20.83 -16.70
CA LEU A 69 30.29 21.24 -15.41
C LEU A 69 31.08 20.13 -14.71
N LEU A 70 30.65 18.87 -14.85
CA LEU A 70 31.35 17.73 -14.24
C LEU A 70 32.71 17.52 -14.89
N VAL A 71 32.82 17.76 -16.19
CA VAL A 71 34.07 17.60 -16.94
C VAL A 71 34.97 18.83 -16.81
N THR A 72 34.44 20.05 -16.91
CA THR A 72 35.28 21.26 -16.84
C THR A 72 35.89 21.46 -15.45
N ASN A 73 35.23 21.00 -14.39
CA ASN A 73 35.78 21.06 -13.03
C ASN A 73 37.04 20.21 -12.81
N THR A 74 37.33 19.26 -13.71
CA THR A 74 38.57 18.47 -13.66
C THR A 74 39.73 19.13 -14.42
N GLY A 75 39.54 20.34 -14.96
CA GLY A 75 40.54 21.05 -15.78
C GLY A 75 40.57 20.61 -17.25
N VAL A 76 39.69 19.69 -17.64
CA VAL A 76 39.59 19.13 -18.99
C VAL A 76 38.71 20.05 -19.84
N GLN A 77 39.23 20.49 -21.00
CA GLN A 77 38.41 21.21 -21.97
C GLN A 77 37.50 20.23 -22.70
N ALA A 78 36.18 20.46 -22.63
CA ALA A 78 35.19 19.54 -23.18
C ALA A 78 34.13 20.26 -23.99
N THR A 79 33.69 19.64 -25.08
CA THR A 79 32.52 20.04 -25.85
C THR A 79 31.61 18.83 -25.97
N VAL A 80 30.73 18.68 -24.97
CA VAL A 80 29.74 17.59 -24.89
C VAL A 80 28.36 18.15 -25.20
N GLY A 81 27.96 19.22 -24.49
CA GLY A 81 26.59 19.75 -24.51
C GLY A 81 25.59 18.78 -23.89
N GLU A 82 24.31 19.12 -23.98
CA GLU A 82 23.22 18.29 -23.47
C GLU A 82 23.20 16.92 -24.14
N ILE A 83 22.94 15.89 -23.34
CA ILE A 83 22.70 14.52 -23.77
C ILE A 83 21.26 14.17 -23.41
N TYR A 84 20.51 13.65 -24.38
CA TYR A 84 19.12 13.26 -24.20
C TYR A 84 19.01 11.75 -24.01
N GLY A 85 18.02 11.31 -23.25
CA GLY A 85 17.75 9.90 -23.01
C GLY A 85 16.50 9.72 -22.16
N ASP A 86 15.91 8.53 -22.19
CA ASP A 86 14.73 8.25 -21.38
C ASP A 86 15.11 7.99 -19.92
N THR A 87 14.45 8.70 -19.01
CA THR A 87 14.60 8.49 -17.57
C THR A 87 13.40 7.72 -17.05
N THR A 88 13.67 6.59 -16.38
CA THR A 88 12.67 5.79 -15.68
C THR A 88 12.68 6.12 -14.19
N MET A 89 11.50 6.42 -13.65
CA MET A 89 11.24 6.48 -12.22
C MET A 89 10.51 5.23 -11.76
N GLU A 90 10.86 4.74 -10.58
CA GLU A 90 10.26 3.57 -9.94
C GLU A 90 9.96 3.87 -8.46
N VAL A 91 8.76 3.52 -8.01
CA VAL A 91 8.41 3.57 -6.58
C VAL A 91 9.00 2.35 -5.88
N LEU A 92 9.97 2.54 -5.00
CA LEU A 92 10.61 1.44 -4.24
C LEU A 92 9.90 1.13 -2.92
N GLU A 93 9.44 2.16 -2.21
CA GLU A 93 8.82 2.00 -0.89
C GLU A 93 7.77 3.10 -0.67
N ILE A 94 6.70 2.75 0.04
CA ILE A 94 5.72 3.70 0.59
C ILE A 94 5.57 3.37 2.06
N LYS A 95 5.75 4.36 2.94
CA LYS A 95 5.63 4.18 4.40
C LYS A 95 4.90 5.32 5.06
N GLU A 96 4.13 5.02 6.10
CA GLU A 96 3.56 6.05 6.95
C GLU A 96 4.61 6.64 7.89
N ARG A 97 4.55 7.96 8.08
CA ARG A 97 5.40 8.72 8.99
C ARG A 97 4.54 9.69 9.79
N ALA A 98 4.83 9.80 11.09
CA ALA A 98 4.19 10.79 11.94
C ALA A 98 4.93 12.13 11.79
N VAL A 99 4.23 13.17 11.36
CA VAL A 99 4.69 14.56 11.29
C VAL A 99 3.64 15.43 11.97
N ASP A 100 4.02 16.19 13.01
CA ASP A 100 3.13 17.08 13.75
C ASP A 100 1.80 16.43 14.19
N ASN A 101 1.88 15.24 14.80
CA ASN A 101 0.73 14.44 15.23
C ASN A 101 -0.23 13.95 14.10
N MET A 102 0.17 14.07 12.84
CA MET A 102 -0.56 13.54 11.67
C MET A 102 0.24 12.44 10.97
N SER A 103 -0.46 11.44 10.40
CA SER A 103 0.18 10.41 9.55
C SER A 103 0.26 10.90 8.11
N VAL A 104 1.46 10.89 7.53
CA VAL A 104 1.74 11.22 6.12
C VAL A 104 2.42 10.05 5.43
N LEU A 105 2.20 9.91 4.12
CA LEU A 105 2.89 8.92 3.29
C LEU A 105 4.23 9.51 2.82
N ALA A 106 5.32 8.83 3.16
CA ALA A 106 6.66 9.09 2.64
C ALA A 106 7.01 8.07 1.55
N TYR A 107 7.59 8.55 0.46
CA TYR A 107 7.91 7.74 -0.73
C TYR A 107 9.41 7.61 -0.89
N THR A 108 9.86 6.42 -1.26
CA THR A 108 11.24 6.21 -1.75
C THR A 108 11.17 5.91 -3.23
N LEU A 109 11.77 6.78 -4.04
CA LEU A 109 11.76 6.68 -5.50
C LEU A 109 13.18 6.38 -6.01
N LYS A 110 13.27 5.64 -7.11
CA LYS A 110 14.52 5.45 -7.86
C LYS A 110 14.38 6.06 -9.24
N SER A 111 15.24 7.01 -9.55
CA SER A 111 15.45 7.54 -10.90
C SER A 111 16.60 6.80 -11.56
N SER A 112 16.46 6.42 -12.82
CA SER A 112 17.53 5.80 -13.59
C SER A 112 17.42 6.12 -15.07
N ALA A 113 18.57 6.33 -15.71
CA ALA A 113 18.64 6.67 -17.14
C ALA A 113 19.95 6.19 -17.74
N ASN A 114 19.93 5.89 -19.04
CA ASN A 114 21.13 5.74 -19.84
C ASN A 114 21.13 6.85 -20.89
N PHE A 115 22.21 7.62 -20.92
CA PHE A 115 22.42 8.72 -21.85
C PHE A 115 23.59 8.38 -22.76
N ASP A 116 23.43 8.59 -24.06
CA ASP A 116 24.50 8.40 -25.03
C ASP A 116 24.57 9.53 -26.06
N LYS A 117 25.80 9.87 -26.47
CA LYS A 117 26.03 10.89 -27.48
C LYS A 117 27.30 10.60 -28.27
N SER A 118 27.18 10.63 -29.59
CA SER A 118 28.32 10.57 -30.51
C SER A 118 28.90 11.95 -30.82
N GLY A 119 30.17 12.00 -31.23
CA GLY A 119 30.79 13.23 -31.73
C GLY A 119 31.17 14.23 -30.63
N VAL A 120 31.39 13.74 -29.42
CA VAL A 120 31.86 14.53 -28.28
C VAL A 120 33.37 14.74 -28.39
N SER A 121 33.87 15.89 -27.95
CA SER A 121 35.32 16.19 -27.88
C SER A 121 35.78 16.46 -26.46
N LEU A 122 36.88 15.83 -26.06
CA LEU A 122 37.59 16.02 -24.78
C LEU A 122 39.07 16.26 -25.08
N GLU A 123 39.59 17.45 -24.75
CA GLU A 123 40.99 17.84 -25.04
C GLU A 123 41.42 17.64 -26.50
N GLY A 124 40.47 17.80 -27.44
CA GLY A 124 40.72 17.60 -28.87
C GLY A 124 40.62 16.14 -29.33
N PHE A 125 40.36 15.19 -28.43
CA PHE A 125 40.06 13.81 -28.76
C PHE A 125 38.55 13.62 -28.94
N GLY A 126 38.15 13.16 -30.13
CA GLY A 126 36.76 12.85 -30.46
C GLY A 126 36.34 11.45 -30.02
N GLY A 127 35.07 11.27 -29.65
CA GLY A 127 34.54 9.96 -29.29
C GLY A 127 33.04 9.95 -29.01
N ASN A 128 32.60 8.83 -28.43
CA ASN A 128 31.24 8.64 -27.94
C ASN A 128 31.25 8.69 -26.41
N VAL A 129 30.21 9.28 -25.83
CA VAL A 129 29.98 9.30 -24.40
C VAL A 129 28.79 8.41 -24.07
N TYR A 130 28.95 7.60 -23.02
CA TYR A 130 27.89 6.78 -22.44
C TYR A 130 27.84 7.06 -20.94
N ILE A 131 26.65 7.34 -20.42
CA ILE A 131 26.45 7.69 -19.02
C ILE A 131 25.29 6.85 -18.50
N THR A 132 25.55 6.11 -17.43
CA THR A 132 24.51 5.46 -16.65
C THR A 132 24.28 6.29 -15.39
N TYR A 133 23.04 6.71 -15.20
CA TYR A 133 22.59 7.50 -14.07
C TYR A 133 21.66 6.67 -13.20
N THR A 134 21.82 6.79 -11.88
CA THR A 134 20.90 6.23 -10.88
C THR A 134 20.91 7.11 -9.64
N GLN A 135 19.73 7.46 -9.14
CA GLN A 135 19.54 8.22 -7.91
C GLN A 135 18.38 7.65 -7.12
N THR A 136 18.49 7.67 -5.79
CA THR A 136 17.39 7.37 -4.88
C THR A 136 16.95 8.65 -4.19
N GLU A 137 15.65 8.92 -4.23
CA GLU A 137 15.02 10.11 -3.66
C GLU A 137 14.08 9.69 -2.53
N TYR A 138 14.00 10.53 -1.50
CA TYR A 138 13.10 10.35 -0.36
C TYR A 138 12.20 11.58 -0.31
N LEU A 139 10.90 11.37 -0.52
CA LEU A 139 9.85 12.39 -0.53
C LEU A 139 8.96 12.26 0.71
#